data_AF-A0A2M8W0B8-F1
#
_entry.id   AF-A0A2M8W0B8-F1
#
_cell.length_a   1.000
_cell.length_b   1.000
_cell.length_c   1.000
_cell.angle_alpha   90.00
_cell.angle_beta   90.00
_cell.angle_gamma   90.00
#
_symmetry.space_group_name_H-M   'P 1'
#
loop_
_entity.id
_entity.type
_entity.pdbx_description
1 polymer ?
#
loop_
_entity_poly.entity_id
_entity_poly.type
_entity_poly.pdbx_seq_one_letter_code
_entity_poly.pdbx_strand_id
1 'polypeptide(L)' 'MASIILTFLILLISMGGLAVGVLLGRAPIKGSCGGLACTTCRGCKKTIRGGK' A
#
# COMPACT_ATOMS: atom_id res chain seq x y z
N MET A 1 2.32 -25.70 15.31
CA MET A 1 1.89 -24.61 16.22
C MET A 1 2.85 -23.42 16.17
N ALA A 2 4.16 -23.60 16.41
CA ALA A 2 5.14 -22.51 16.35
C ALA A 2 5.17 -21.77 14.99
N SER A 3 5.04 -22.50 13.88
CA SER A 3 4.99 -21.91 12.52
C SER A 3 3.82 -20.95 12.32
N ILE A 4 2.63 -21.26 12.86
CA ILE A 4 1.43 -20.40 12.75
C ILE A 4 1.62 -19.08 13.50
N ILE A 5 2.19 -19.15 14.70
CA ILE A 5 2.46 -17.96 15.52
C ILE A 5 3.51 -17.08 14.83
N LEU A 6 4.54 -17.69 14.24
CA LEU A 6 5.60 -16.97 13.54
C LEU A 6 5.10 -16.28 12.27
N THR A 7 4.29 -16.94 11.44
CA THR A 7 3.71 -16.31 10.25
C THR A 7 2.77 -15.17 10.62
N PHE A 8 1.94 -15.33 11.66
CA PHE A 8 1.08 -14.24 12.14
C PHE A 8 1.88 -13.01 12.58
N LEU A 9 2.98 -13.21 13.33
CA LEU A 9 3.85 -12.12 13.75
C LEU A 9 4.47 -11.37 12.56
N ILE A 10 4.99 -12.10 11.58
CA ILE A 10 5.60 -11.50 10.39
C ILE A 10 4.56 -10.69 9.60
N LEU A 11 3.34 -11.23 9.46
CA LEU A 11 2.26 -10.57 8.73
C LEU A 11 1.83 -9.27 9.43
N LEU A 12 1.67 -9.30 10.76
CA LEU A 12 1.34 -8.12 11.56
C LEU A 12 2.43 -7.04 11.47
N ILE A 13 3.70 -7.42 11.54
CA ILE A 13 4.83 -6.48 11.39
C ILE A 13 4.86 -5.87 9.99
N SER A 14 4.62 -6.67 8.95
CA SER A 14 4.60 -6.19 7.56
C SER A 14 3.47 -5.18 7.32
N MET A 15 2.24 -5.51 7.74
CA MET A 15 1.10 -4.60 7.64
C MET A 15 1.28 -3.34 8.51
N GLY A 16 1.78 -3.50 9.73
CA GLY A 16 2.07 -2.39 10.63
C GLY A 16 3.13 -1.45 10.04
N GLY A 17 4.23 -2.00 9.51
CA GLY A 17 5.29 -1.21 8.88
C GLY A 17 4.81 -0.45 7.64
N LEU A 18 3.95 -1.07 6.82
CA LEU A 18 3.34 -0.41 5.66
C LEU A 18 2.40 0.73 6.09
N ALA A 19 1.56 0.50 7.11
CA ALA A 19 0.64 1.52 7.62
C ALA A 19 1.38 2.71 8.24
N VAL A 20 2.37 2.43 9.09
CA VAL A 20 3.22 3.47 9.70
C VAL A 20 4.00 4.21 8.62
N GLY A 21 4.53 3.52 7.62
CA GLY A 21 5.21 4.14 6.49
C GLY A 21 4.34 5.15 5.74
N VAL A 22 3.08 4.83 5.48
CA VAL A 22 2.12 5.74 4.83
C VAL A 22 1.78 6.93 5.72
N LEU A 23 1.61 6.72 7.03
CA LEU A 23 1.38 7.81 7.99
C LEU A 23 2.58 8.77 8.07
N LEU A 24 3.81 8.25 7.93
CA LEU A 24 5.05 9.04 7.84
C LEU A 24 5.28 9.67 6.45
N GLY A 25 4.29 9.60 5.55
CA GLY A 25 4.31 10.28 4.25
C GLY A 25 5.03 9.50 3.14
N ARG A 26 5.38 8.22 3.32
CA ARG A 26 5.81 7.38 2.19
C ARG A 26 4.64 7.17 1.25
N ALA A 27 4.93 7.22 -0.05
CA ALA A 27 3.92 6.97 -1.06
C ALA A 27 3.29 5.58 -0.84
N PRO A 28 1.94 5.48 -0.89
CA PRO A 28 1.25 4.20 -0.88
C PRO A 28 1.71 3.36 -2.06
N ILE A 29 1.64 2.05 -1.90
CA ILE A 29 1.95 1.10 -2.97
C ILE A 29 1.06 1.47 -4.16
N LYS A 30 1.69 1.76 -5.30
CA LYS A 30 1.00 2.12 -6.53
C LYS A 30 0.12 0.94 -6.97
N GLY A 31 -1.17 1.02 -6.65
CA GLY A 31 -2.18 0.06 -7.11
C GLY A 31 -2.54 0.28 -8.57
N SER A 32 -3.50 -0.50 -9.10
CA SER A 32 -3.90 -0.67 -10.52
C SER A 32 -3.93 0.58 -11.44
N CYS A 33 -4.05 1.81 -10.93
CA CYS A 33 -3.97 3.07 -11.71
C CYS A 33 -2.63 3.84 -11.58
N GLY A 34 -1.64 3.30 -10.88
CA GLY A 34 -0.40 3.96 -10.48
C GLY A 34 0.86 3.57 -11.27
N GLY A 35 0.73 2.69 -12.27
CA GLY A 35 1.83 2.26 -13.15
C GLY A 35 1.63 2.57 -14.63
N LEU A 36 0.38 2.75 -15.06
CA LEU A 36 0.07 3.22 -16.41
C LEU A 36 0.01 4.75 -16.38
N ALA A 37 0.72 5.40 -17.30
CA ALA A 37 0.41 6.79 -17.63
C ALA A 37 -1.10 6.84 -17.90
N CYS A 38 -1.85 7.51 -17.02
CA CYS A 38 -3.30 7.46 -16.96
C CYS A 38 -3.90 8.19 -18.17
N THR A 39 -3.81 7.58 -19.36
CA THR A 39 -4.32 8.12 -20.61
C THR A 39 -5.79 7.75 -20.84
N THR A 40 -6.30 6.70 -20.17
CA THR A 40 -7.67 6.20 -20.40
C THR A 40 -8.40 5.61 -19.17
N CYS A 41 -7.91 5.79 -17.94
CA CYS A 41 -8.63 5.28 -16.76
C CYS A 41 -9.83 6.18 -16.39
N ARG A 42 -10.98 5.95 -17.03
CA ARG A 42 -12.27 6.62 -16.73
C ARG A 42 -12.74 6.50 -15.28
N GLY A 43 -12.24 5.51 -14.53
CA GLY A 43 -12.59 5.28 -13.12
C GLY A 43 -11.64 5.92 -12.10
N CYS A 44 -10.52 6.50 -12.53
CA CYS A 44 -9.57 7.11 -11.60
C CYS A 44 -10.01 8.54 -11.29
N LYS A 45 -11.00 8.68 -10.39
CA LYS A 45 -11.21 9.97 -9.71
C LYS A 45 -9.85 10.37 -9.12
N LYS A 46 -9.49 11.64 -9.25
CA LYS A 46 -8.17 12.26 -9.03
C LYS A 46 -7.64 12.20 -7.57
N THR A 47 -8.01 11.17 -6.81
CA THR A 47 -7.78 10.93 -5.39
C THR A 47 -7.14 9.54 -5.18
N ILE A 48 -6.08 9.24 -5.93
CA ILE A 48 -5.05 8.27 -5.50
C ILE A 48 -3.72 8.98 -5.26
N ARG A 49 -3.80 10.25 -4.80
CA ARG A 49 -2.65 11.06 -4.39
C ARG A 49 -2.00 10.45 -3.15
N GLY A 50 -1.11 9.52 -3.43
CA GLY A 50 0.11 9.31 -2.68
C GLY A 50 1.19 10.27 -3.14
N GLY A 51 1.46 11.31 -2.34
CA GLY A 51 2.64 12.18 -2.50
C GLY A 51 2.36 13.53 -3.17
N LYS A 52 2.20 14.55 -2.32
CA LYS A 52 2.15 16.00 -2.58
C LYS A 52 1.18 16.46 -3.70
#